data_AF-X0ZYD6-F1
#
_entry.id   AF-X0ZYD6-F1
#
_cell.length_a   1.000
_cell.length_b   1.000
_cell.length_c   1.000
_cell.angle_alpha   90.00
_cell.angle_beta   90.00
_cell.angle_gamma   90.00
#
_symmetry.space_group_name_H-M   'P 1'
#
loop_
_entity.id
_entity.type
_entity.pdbx_description
1 polymer ?
#
loop_
_entity_poly.entity_id
_entity_poly.type
_entity_poly.pdbx_seq_one_letter_code
_entity_poly.pdbx_strand_id
1 'polypeptide(L)'
;MNEKDKILTLTVTNTVGFTLENLKVRFALIDDVFEKNPWMTTIKELFPYETIEIGYPVENLEGAVLIEALTEAYGKIFSRTVKFAPEEKK
;
A
#
# COMPACT_ATOMS: atom_id res chain seq x y z
N MET A 1 -5.43 17.48 -16.26
CA MET A 1 -5.32 16.66 -15.04
C MET A 1 -6.49 17.06 -14.17
N ASN A 2 -7.37 16.13 -13.82
CA ASN A 2 -8.41 16.44 -12.83
C ASN A 2 -7.68 16.67 -11.50
N GLU A 3 -7.68 17.89 -10.98
CA GLU A 3 -7.13 18.27 -9.66
C GLU A 3 -7.79 17.53 -8.47
N LYS A 4 -8.70 16.59 -8.75
CA LYS A 4 -9.68 16.09 -7.79
C LYS A 4 -9.30 14.80 -7.06
N ASP A 5 -8.39 13.97 -7.56
CA ASP A 5 -8.04 12.72 -6.87
C ASP A 5 -6.55 12.41 -7.02
N LYS A 6 -5.74 12.85 -6.05
CA LYS A 6 -4.34 12.43 -5.92
C LYS A 6 -4.35 11.01 -5.32
N ILE A 7 -4.35 10.00 -6.17
CA ILE A 7 -4.37 8.58 -5.75
C ILE A 7 -3.02 7.94 -6.04
N LEU A 8 -2.43 7.34 -5.01
CA LEU A 8 -1.30 6.43 -5.14
C LEU A 8 -1.83 5.01 -5.40
N THR A 9 -1.59 4.48 -6.60
CA THR A 9 -1.95 3.10 -6.93
C THR A 9 -0.85 2.15 -6.48
N LEU A 10 -1.23 1.16 -5.68
CA LEU A 10 -0.34 0.13 -5.14
C LEU A 10 -0.74 -1.22 -5.70
N THR A 11 0.23 -1.91 -6.30
CA THR A 11 0.05 -3.26 -6.82
C THR A 11 0.56 -4.27 -5.81
N VAL A 12 -0.31 -5.15 -5.34
CA VAL A 12 0.04 -6.23 -4.40
C VAL A 12 -0.10 -7.56 -5.12
N THR A 13 1.00 -8.31 -5.19
CA THR A 13 1.04 -9.65 -5.78
C THR A 13 1.38 -10.66 -4.71
N ASN A 14 0.56 -11.71 -4.58
CA ASN A 14 0.90 -12.85 -3.74
C ASN A 14 1.90 -13.75 -4.46
N THR A 15 3.16 -13.72 -4.05
CA THR A 15 4.21 -14.57 -4.62
C THR A 15 4.40 -15.90 -3.88
N VAL A 16 3.62 -16.16 -2.82
CA VAL A 16 3.69 -17.41 -2.06
C VAL A 16 2.78 -18.48 -2.65
N GLY A 17 3.15 -19.75 -2.49
CA GLY A 17 2.45 -20.90 -3.07
C GLY A 17 1.12 -21.28 -2.39
N PHE A 18 0.55 -20.41 -1.56
CA PHE A 18 -0.73 -20.64 -0.87
C PHE A 18 -1.54 -19.35 -0.72
N THR A 19 -2.85 -19.48 -0.48
CA THR A 19 -3.76 -18.35 -0.32
C THR A 19 -3.46 -17.58 0.97
N LEU A 20 -3.38 -16.25 0.87
CA LEU A 20 -3.30 -15.37 2.04
C LEU A 20 -4.71 -14.94 2.44
N GLU A 21 -5.18 -15.45 3.57
CA GLU A 21 -6.49 -15.12 4.13
C GLU A 21 -6.40 -13.92 5.09
N ASN A 22 -7.42 -13.06 5.07
CA ASN A 22 -7.57 -11.88 5.91
C ASN A 22 -6.31 -11.00 5.96
N LEU A 23 -5.71 -10.77 4.80
CA LEU A 23 -4.50 -9.96 4.66
C LEU A 23 -4.84 -8.49 4.94
N LYS A 24 -4.35 -7.97 6.06
CA LYS A 24 -4.47 -6.57 6.45
C LYS A 24 -3.32 -5.79 5.83
N VAL A 25 -3.63 -4.81 4.99
CA VAL A 25 -2.63 -3.91 4.41
C VAL A 25 -2.81 -2.54 5.03
N ARG A 26 -1.75 -2.05 5.66
CA ARG A 26 -1.69 -0.76 6.35
C ARG A 26 -0.79 0.18 5.56
N PHE A 27 -1.26 1.42 5.45
CA PHE A 27 -0.61 2.51 4.74
C PHE A 27 -0.51 3.69 5.69
N ALA A 28 0.62 4.35 5.74
CA ALA A 28 0.78 5.60 6.48
C ALA A 28 1.72 6.53 5.72
N LEU A 29 1.33 7.78 5.54
CA LEU A 29 2.25 8.79 5.02
C LEU A 29 3.34 9.04 6.06
N ILE A 30 4.59 9.17 5.60
CA ILE A 30 5.70 9.57 6.47
C ILE A 30 5.98 11.04 6.23
N ASP A 31 5.86 11.83 7.29
CA ASP A 31 6.26 13.22 7.33
C ASP A 31 7.38 13.39 8.34
N ASP A 32 8.60 13.59 7.82
CA ASP A 32 9.87 13.58 8.56
C ASP A 32 10.07 12.25 9.33
N VAL A 33 9.78 12.24 10.63
CA VAL A 33 9.89 11.07 11.52
C VAL A 33 8.54 10.55 12.02
N PHE A 34 7.43 11.12 11.55
CA PHE A 34 6.09 10.81 12.04
C PHE A 34 5.20 10.18 10.98
N GLU A 35 4.35 9.26 11.41
CA GLU A 35 3.30 8.69 10.58
C GLU A 35 2.05 9.59 10.59
N LYS A 36 1.49 9.85 9.41
CA LYS A 36 0.26 10.62 9.19
C LYS A 36 -0.76 9.81 8.43
N ASN A 37 -2.04 10.07 8.72
CA ASN A 37 -3.21 9.50 8.06
C ASN A 37 -3.11 7.97 7.85
N PRO A 38 -2.88 7.19 8.94
CA PRO A 38 -2.81 5.75 8.81
C PRO A 38 -4.15 5.22 8.33
N TRP A 39 -4.10 4.40 7.29
CA TRP A 39 -5.24 3.75 6.70
C TRP A 39 -4.97 2.25 6.64
N MET A 40 -6.03 1.46 6.80
CA MET A 40 -5.92 0.01 6.75
C MET A 40 -7.08 -0.55 5.96
N THR A 41 -6.77 -1.50 5.09
CA THR A 41 -7.76 -2.30 4.37
C THR A 41 -7.51 -3.77 4.61
N THR A 42 -8.53 -4.58 4.38
CA THR A 42 -8.44 -6.04 4.50
C THR A 42 -8.81 -6.66 3.17
N ILE A 43 -7.89 -7.47 2.64
CA ILE A 43 -8.11 -8.34 1.50
C ILE A 43 -8.51 -9.68 2.08
N LYS A 44 -9.76 -10.10 1.83
CA LYS A 44 -10.31 -11.32 2.43
C LYS A 44 -9.50 -12.55 2.03
N GLU A 45 -9.18 -12.66 0.74
CA GLU A 45 -8.43 -13.76 0.16
C GLU A 45 -7.58 -13.20 -0.97
N LEU A 46 -6.31 -13.59 -1.00
CA LEU A 46 -5.40 -13.30 -2.11
C LEU A 46 -4.73 -14.60 -2.54
N PHE A 47 -5.13 -15.12 -3.70
CA PHE A 47 -4.67 -16.41 -4.22
C PHE A 47 -3.22 -16.37 -4.68
N PRO A 48 -2.53 -17.53 -4.76
CA PRO A 48 -1.17 -17.60 -5.30
C PRO A 48 -1.08 -16.96 -6.69
N TYR A 49 -0.10 -16.08 -6.86
CA TYR A 49 0.20 -15.31 -8.08
C TYR A 49 -0.88 -14.32 -8.50
N GLU A 50 -1.93 -14.17 -7.71
CA GLU A 50 -2.94 -13.14 -7.91
C GLU A 50 -2.32 -11.76 -7.63
N THR A 51 -2.73 -10.80 -8.44
CA THR A 51 -2.35 -9.40 -8.31
C THR A 51 -3.61 -8.55 -8.16
N ILE A 52 -3.59 -7.65 -7.19
CA ILE A 52 -4.65 -6.68 -6.96
C ILE A 52 -4.07 -5.26 -6.95
N GLU A 53 -4.93 -4.30 -7.23
CA GLU A 53 -4.61 -2.88 -7.16
C GLU A 53 -5.38 -2.22 -6.00
N ILE A 54 -4.67 -1.40 -5.25
CA ILE A 54 -5.22 -0.63 -4.12
C ILE A 54 -4.94 0.84 -4.39
N GLY A 55 -6.00 1.64 -4.47
CA GLY A 55 -5.88 3.10 -4.52
C GLY A 55 -5.81 3.67 -3.11
N TYR A 56 -4.73 4.39 -2.81
CA TYR A 56 -4.58 5.13 -1.55
C TYR A 56 -4.63 6.64 -1.84
N PRO A 57 -5.59 7.39 -1.24
CA PRO A 57 -5.63 8.84 -1.41
C PRO A 57 -4.44 9.49 -0.71
N VAL A 58 -3.72 10.36 -1.41
CA VAL A 58 -2.59 11.11 -0.88
C VAL A 58 -2.87 12.61 -0.93
N GLU A 59 -2.41 13.35 0.06
CA GLU A 59 -2.61 14.81 0.11
C GLU A 59 -1.65 15.55 -0.84
N ASN A 60 -0.46 14.96 -1.07
CA ASN A 60 0.62 15.52 -1.88
C ASN A 60 1.03 14.56 -3.00
N LEU A 61 1.58 15.10 -4.07
CA LEU A 61 2.09 14.31 -5.21
C LEU A 61 3.51 13.78 -4.97
N GLU A 62 4.16 14.24 -3.90
CA GLU A 62 5.50 13.84 -3.50
C GLU A 62 5.52 13.51 -2.00
N GLY A 63 6.26 12.48 -1.62
CA GLY A 63 6.44 12.09 -0.22
C GLY A 63 6.94 10.67 -0.07
N ALA A 64 6.73 10.12 1.13
CA ALA A 64 7.00 8.73 1.45
C ALA A 64 5.77 8.09 2.09
N VAL A 65 5.53 6.81 1.78
CA VAL A 65 4.48 6.00 2.38
C VAL A 65 5.10 4.75 2.99
N LEU A 66 4.75 4.47 4.23
CA LEU A 66 4.98 3.19 4.88
C LEU A 66 3.85 2.24 4.47
N ILE A 67 4.22 1.08 3.92
CA ILE A 67 3.30 0.02 3.53
C ILE A 67 3.64 -1.22 4.35
N GLU A 68 2.65 -1.77 5.03
CA GLU A 68 2.80 -2.96 5.85
C GLU A 68 1.71 -3.97 5.50
N ALA A 69 2.08 -5.23 5.38
CA ALA A 69 1.11 -6.31 5.18
C ALA A 69 1.21 -7.29 6.35
N LEU A 70 0.05 -7.61 6.92
CA LEU A 70 -0.08 -8.43 8.11
C LEU A 70 -1.14 -9.51 7.89
N THR A 71 -0.86 -10.71 8.36
CA THR A 71 -1.85 -11.79 8.44
C THR A 71 -2.03 -12.18 9.90
N GLU A 72 -3.17 -12.77 10.23
CA GLU A 72 -3.41 -13.24 11.61
C GLU A 72 -2.52 -14.43 11.97
N ALA A 73 -2.25 -15.30 10.98
CA ALA A 73 -1.44 -16.50 11.18
C ALA A 73 0.07 -16.22 11.33
N TYR A 74 0.60 -15.21 10.63
CA TYR A 74 2.05 -14.98 10.54
C TYR A 74 2.49 -13.59 11.06
N GLY A 75 1.55 -12.76 11.51
CA GLY A 75 1.84 -11.38 11.89
C GLY A 75 2.27 -10.55 10.69
N LYS A 76 3.25 -9.66 10.88
CA LYS A 76 3.75 -8.78 9.82
C LYS A 76 4.63 -9.56 8.84
N ILE A 77 4.16 -9.71 7.61
CA ILE A 77 4.87 -10.44 6.54
C ILE A 77 5.57 -9.51 5.55
N PHE A 78 5.23 -8.22 5.55
CA PHE A 78 5.83 -7.21 4.69
C PHE A 78 5.88 -5.85 5.38
N SER A 79 6.96 -5.11 5.18
CA SER A 79 7.10 -3.72 5.62
C SER A 79 8.10 -3.01 4.73
N ARG A 80 7.65 -1.96 4.04
CA ARG A 80 8.53 -1.10 3.24
C ARG A 80 8.06 0.34 3.24
N THR A 81 9.02 1.24 3.29
CA THR A 81 8.82 2.64 2.94
C THR A 81 9.11 2.83 1.46
N VAL A 82 8.17 3.44 0.74
CA VAL A 82 8.30 3.77 -0.68
C VAL A 82 8.21 5.28 -0.83
N LYS A 83 9.19 5.89 -1.49
CA LYS A 83 9.14 7.29 -1.89
C LYS A 83 8.37 7.40 -3.20
N PHE A 84 7.51 8.40 -3.31
CA PHE A 84 6.75 8.68 -4.52
C PHE A 84 6.91 10.16 -4.89
N ALA A 85 6.88 10.43 -6.19
CA ALA A 85 6.92 11.75 -6.80
C ALA A 85 6.13 11.66 -8.12
N PRO A 86 5.62 12.77 -8.68
CA PRO A 86 4.96 12.72 -9.96
C PRO A 86 5.95 12.30 -11.05
N GLU A 87 5.49 11.52 -12.05
CA GLU A 87 6.32 11.21 -13.21
C GLU A 87 6.73 12.50 -13.93
N GLU A 88 8.05 12.73 -14.06
CA GLU A 88 8.57 13.81 -14.90
C GLU A 88 8.15 13.53 -16.34
N LYS A 89 7.27 14.38 -16.89
CA LYS A 89 6.96 14.37 -18.32
C LYS A 89 8.22 14.81 -19.08
N LYS A 90 8.91 13.86 -19.72
CA LYS A 90 9.89 14.14 -20.76
C LYS A 90 9.22 14.58 -22.06
#